data_AF-A0A6A8FIJ9-F1
#
_entry.id   AF-A0A6A8FIJ9-F1
#
_cell.length_a   1.000
_cell.length_b   1.000
_cell.length_c   1.000
_cell.angle_alpha   90.00
_cell.angle_beta   90.00
_cell.angle_gamma   90.00
#
_symmetry.space_group_name_H-M   'P 1'
#
loop_
_entity.id
_entity.type
_entity.pdbx_description
1 polymer ?
#
loop_
_entity_poly.entity_id
_entity_poly.type
_entity_poly.pdbx_seq_one_letter_code
_entity_poly.pdbx_strand_id
1 'polypeptide(L)'
;HKGADVVCPINSTMAVSIVANEAGSKVIHTKVGSVEVSREMVKRKSIIGLEENGGFMYGKLNEVRDGVMTTALVLDMMATENQTLSTLMSSLPKIFQYKAKFRCNKQKANEVVQSCLKHGSFQNVETLDGAKIWIDKETWVMVRPSGTEPLVRMYAESTDEMLLNSKVREYRRLIEGTINCAL
;
A
#
# COMPACT_ATOMS: atom_id res chain seq x y z
N HIS A 1 16.51 -12.83 1.95
CA HIS A 1 17.50 -12.62 0.86
C HIS A 1 18.00 -11.18 0.92
N LYS A 2 19.23 -10.94 1.41
CA LYS A 2 19.77 -9.56 1.52
C LYS A 2 19.94 -8.95 0.13
N GLY A 3 19.54 -7.69 -0.04
CA GLY A 3 19.72 -6.94 -1.29
C GLY A 3 18.81 -7.32 -2.45
N ALA A 4 17.82 -8.20 -2.26
CA ALA A 4 16.84 -8.51 -3.30
C ALA A 4 15.81 -7.37 -3.44
N ASP A 5 15.52 -6.94 -4.67
CA ASP A 5 14.44 -5.98 -4.93
C ASP A 5 13.08 -6.54 -4.47
N VAL A 6 12.26 -5.70 -3.84
CA VAL A 6 10.89 -6.02 -3.42
C VAL A 6 9.92 -5.26 -4.31
N VAL A 7 9.09 -5.97 -5.08
CA VAL A 7 8.11 -5.36 -5.99
C VAL A 7 6.74 -5.34 -5.32
N CYS A 8 6.14 -4.17 -5.14
CA CYS A 8 4.82 -4.07 -4.53
C CYS A 8 4.03 -2.86 -5.05
N PRO A 9 2.70 -2.87 -4.95
CA PRO A 9 1.89 -1.70 -5.26
C PRO A 9 2.24 -0.48 -4.40
N ILE A 10 2.03 0.71 -4.95
CA ILE A 10 2.20 1.98 -4.22
C ILE A 10 1.32 2.10 -2.94
N ASN A 11 0.23 1.34 -2.85
CA ASN A 11 -0.65 1.30 -1.67
C ASN A 11 -0.24 0.24 -0.62
N SER A 12 0.90 -0.44 -0.80
CA SER A 12 1.48 -1.32 0.21
C SER A 12 1.94 -0.53 1.43
N THR A 13 1.92 -1.20 2.58
CA THR A 13 2.31 -0.62 3.87
C THR A 13 3.77 -0.18 3.88
N MET A 14 4.06 0.91 4.58
CA MET A 14 5.43 1.33 4.88
C MET A 14 6.25 0.27 5.61
N ALA A 15 5.60 -0.69 6.29
CA ALA A 15 6.31 -1.81 6.94
C ALA A 15 7.21 -2.55 5.94
N VAL A 16 6.75 -2.70 4.70
CA VAL A 16 7.52 -3.34 3.62
C VAL A 16 8.79 -2.55 3.33
N SER A 17 8.69 -1.23 3.23
CA SER A 17 9.85 -0.35 2.97
C SER A 17 10.82 -0.32 4.14
N ILE A 18 10.33 -0.29 5.38
CA ILE A 18 11.16 -0.33 6.58
C ILE A 18 11.97 -1.63 6.62
N VAL A 19 11.29 -2.79 6.55
CA VAL A 19 11.93 -4.11 6.59
C VAL A 19 12.86 -4.34 5.39
N ALA A 20 12.48 -3.88 4.19
CA ALA A 20 13.35 -3.97 3.02
C ALA A 20 14.63 -3.14 3.20
N ASN A 21 14.52 -1.90 3.68
CA ASN A 21 15.66 -1.03 3.89
C ASN A 21 16.63 -1.59 4.96
N GLU A 22 16.10 -2.14 6.05
CA GLU A 22 16.90 -2.83 7.08
C GLU A 22 17.69 -4.02 6.51
N ALA A 23 17.13 -4.71 5.51
CA ALA A 23 17.78 -5.80 4.79
C ALA A 23 18.71 -5.36 3.64
N GLY A 24 18.88 -4.04 3.42
CA GLY A 24 19.64 -3.47 2.31
C GLY A 24 18.98 -3.66 0.94
N SER A 25 17.68 -3.94 0.92
CA SER A 25 16.86 -4.16 -0.27
C SER A 25 16.19 -2.88 -0.74
N LYS A 26 15.87 -2.80 -2.04
CA LYS A 26 15.11 -1.68 -2.62
C LYS A 26 13.65 -2.06 -2.82
N VAL A 27 12.75 -1.11 -2.58
CA VAL A 27 11.32 -1.27 -2.93
C VAL A 27 11.05 -0.63 -4.29
N ILE A 28 10.38 -1.39 -5.15
CA ILE A 28 9.92 -0.96 -6.47
C ILE A 28 8.41 -0.88 -6.44
N HIS A 29 7.87 0.36 -6.48
CA HIS A 29 6.43 0.56 -6.51
C HIS A 29 5.84 0.35 -7.92
N THR A 30 4.73 -0.38 -7.98
CA THR A 30 3.89 -0.54 -9.18
C THR A 30 2.54 0.14 -8.98
N LYS A 31 1.75 0.22 -10.06
CA LYS A 31 0.30 0.43 -9.94
C LYS A 31 -0.34 -0.72 -9.15
N VAL A 32 -1.52 -0.48 -8.59
CA VAL A 32 -2.25 -1.49 -7.80
C VAL A 32 -2.79 -2.57 -8.71
N GLY A 33 -2.39 -3.82 -8.45
CA GLY A 33 -2.92 -5.03 -9.07
C GLY A 33 -1.86 -6.12 -9.29
N SER A 34 -2.21 -7.36 -8.99
CA SER A 34 -1.31 -8.53 -9.08
C SER A 34 -0.61 -8.69 -10.43
N VAL A 35 -1.28 -8.38 -11.54
CA VAL A 35 -0.69 -8.45 -12.88
C VAL A 35 0.42 -7.42 -13.07
N GLU A 36 0.27 -6.22 -12.49
CA GLU A 36 1.28 -5.17 -12.57
C GLU A 36 2.53 -5.56 -11.77
N VAL A 37 2.33 -6.14 -10.57
CA VAL A 37 3.42 -6.67 -9.74
C VAL A 37 4.14 -7.82 -10.46
N SER A 38 3.39 -8.80 -10.96
CA SER A 38 3.93 -9.96 -11.68
C SER A 38 4.77 -9.55 -12.89
N ARG A 39 4.26 -8.63 -13.73
CA ARG A 39 5.00 -8.13 -14.90
C ARG A 39 6.28 -7.41 -14.52
N GLU A 40 6.25 -6.56 -13.49
CA GLU A 40 7.44 -5.85 -13.04
C GLU A 40 8.47 -6.80 -12.40
N MET A 41 8.01 -7.84 -11.68
CA MET A 41 8.88 -8.92 -11.21
C MET A 41 9.59 -9.63 -12.37
N VAL A 42 8.84 -10.07 -13.40
CA VAL A 42 9.41 -10.74 -14.58
C VAL A 42 10.45 -9.84 -15.28
N LYS A 43 10.10 -8.58 -15.51
CA LYS A 43 11.00 -7.59 -16.15
C LYS A 43 12.31 -7.43 -15.39
N ARG A 44 12.26 -7.43 -14.06
CA ARG A 44 13.44 -7.23 -13.19
C ARG A 44 14.13 -8.52 -12.76
N LYS A 45 13.53 -9.67 -13.06
CA LYS A 45 13.90 -10.96 -12.47
C LYS A 45 13.90 -10.90 -10.93
N SER A 46 12.91 -10.20 -10.37
CA SER A 46 12.76 -10.08 -8.92
C SER A 46 12.24 -11.38 -8.31
N ILE A 47 12.76 -11.72 -7.13
CA ILE A 47 12.38 -12.92 -6.39
C ILE A 47 11.33 -12.66 -5.31
N ILE A 48 11.02 -11.40 -5.01
CA ILE A 48 10.03 -11.02 -3.99
C ILE A 48 9.03 -10.04 -4.60
N GLY A 49 7.76 -10.42 -4.57
CA GLY A 49 6.66 -9.49 -4.79
C GLY A 49 5.50 -9.72 -3.84
N LEU A 50 4.71 -8.68 -3.62
CA LEU A 50 3.56 -8.76 -2.72
C LEU A 50 2.50 -7.70 -3.04
N GLU A 51 1.26 -7.99 -2.68
CA GLU A 51 0.14 -7.05 -2.65
C GLU A 51 -0.27 -6.73 -1.21
N GLU A 52 -0.98 -5.61 -1.02
CA GLU A 52 -1.45 -5.15 0.29
C GLU A 52 -2.50 -6.05 0.95
N ASN A 53 -3.11 -6.96 0.17
CA ASN A 53 -4.11 -7.91 0.61
C ASN A 53 -3.52 -9.23 1.13
N GLY A 54 -2.18 -9.33 1.24
CA GLY A 54 -1.47 -10.53 1.66
C GLY A 54 -1.05 -11.46 0.52
N GLY A 55 -1.36 -11.12 -0.73
CA GLY A 55 -0.91 -11.87 -1.89
C GLY A 55 0.60 -11.77 -2.08
N PHE A 56 1.35 -12.78 -1.62
CA PHE A 56 2.81 -12.86 -1.75
C PHE A 56 3.21 -13.73 -2.95
N MET A 57 4.32 -13.35 -3.60
CA MET A 57 4.86 -13.96 -4.81
C MET A 57 6.32 -14.31 -4.57
N TYR A 58 6.65 -15.59 -4.70
CA TYR A 58 8.01 -16.10 -4.55
C TYR A 58 8.60 -16.39 -5.91
N GLY A 59 9.26 -15.40 -6.50
CA GLY A 59 9.73 -15.43 -7.90
C GLY A 59 10.74 -16.55 -8.21
N LYS A 60 11.32 -17.21 -7.20
CA LYS A 60 12.13 -18.42 -7.45
C LYS A 60 11.29 -19.61 -7.93
N LEU A 61 10.02 -19.67 -7.54
CA LEU A 61 9.07 -20.68 -8.00
C LEU A 61 8.26 -20.13 -9.18
N ASN A 62 7.59 -19.00 -8.97
CA ASN A 62 6.82 -18.29 -9.99
C ASN A 62 6.54 -16.83 -9.53
N GLU A 63 6.31 -15.94 -10.49
CA GLU A 63 5.99 -14.53 -10.25
C GLU A 63 4.47 -14.30 -10.15
N VAL A 64 3.74 -15.24 -9.56
CA VAL A 64 2.31 -15.10 -9.28
C VAL A 64 2.04 -15.33 -7.79
N ARG A 65 0.82 -14.99 -7.35
CA ARG A 65 0.43 -15.21 -5.95
C ARG A 65 0.31 -16.71 -5.69
N ASP A 66 0.97 -17.15 -4.62
CA ASP A 66 0.92 -18.56 -4.21
C ASP A 66 0.78 -18.64 -2.69
N GLY A 67 -0.45 -18.89 -2.22
CA GLY A 67 -0.75 -19.00 -0.80
C GLY A 67 -0.13 -20.24 -0.14
N VAL A 68 0.06 -21.33 -0.90
CA VAL A 68 0.67 -22.57 -0.38
C VAL A 68 2.15 -22.34 -0.17
N MET A 69 2.84 -21.78 -1.16
CA MET A 69 4.26 -21.42 -1.04
C MET A 69 4.47 -20.38 0.08
N THR A 70 3.58 -19.38 0.18
CA THR A 70 3.64 -18.39 1.26
C THR A 70 3.52 -19.04 2.63
N THR A 71 2.56 -19.97 2.78
CA THR A 71 2.37 -20.73 4.03
C THR A 71 3.61 -21.56 4.37
N ALA A 72 4.18 -22.25 3.38
CA ALA A 72 5.40 -23.02 3.56
C ALA A 72 6.59 -22.15 4.00
N LEU A 73 6.77 -20.96 3.40
CA LEU A 73 7.82 -20.01 3.80
C LEU A 73 7.63 -19.49 5.23
N VAL A 74 6.39 -19.25 5.65
CA VAL A 74 6.09 -18.84 7.03
C VAL A 74 6.41 -19.96 8.01
N LEU A 75 6.03 -21.20 7.70
CA LEU A 75 6.34 -22.36 8.55
C LEU A 75 7.85 -22.63 8.62
N ASP A 76 8.55 -22.51 7.49
CA ASP A 76 10.02 -22.64 7.42
C ASP A 76 10.72 -21.57 8.28
N MET A 77 10.27 -20.32 8.20
CA MET A 77 10.76 -19.24 9.04
C MET A 77 10.48 -19.50 10.53
N MET A 78 9.28 -19.92 10.90
CA MET A 78 8.95 -20.26 12.29
C MET A 78 9.82 -21.39 12.85
N ALA A 79 10.04 -22.44 12.04
CA ALA A 79 10.89 -23.57 12.41
C ALA A 79 12.36 -23.16 12.53
N THR A 80 12.86 -22.32 11.62
CA THR A 80 14.24 -21.85 11.60
C THR A 80 14.55 -20.92 12.77
N GLU A 81 13.67 -19.96 13.04
CA GLU A 81 13.83 -18.99 14.15
C GLU A 81 13.46 -19.61 15.51
N ASN A 82 12.83 -20.78 15.52
CA ASN A 82 12.28 -21.44 16.71
C ASN A 82 11.38 -20.49 17.54
N GLN A 83 10.54 -19.73 16.84
CA GLN A 83 9.64 -18.73 17.42
C GLN A 83 8.22 -18.93 16.92
N THR A 84 7.24 -18.51 17.74
CA THR A 84 5.85 -18.50 17.33
C THR A 84 5.60 -17.38 16.30
N LEU A 85 4.56 -17.55 15.48
CA LEU A 85 4.16 -16.50 14.53
C LEU A 85 3.82 -15.19 15.25
N SER A 86 3.21 -15.25 16.44
CA SER A 86 2.87 -14.04 17.21
C SER A 86 4.12 -13.27 17.64
N THR A 87 5.18 -13.96 18.07
CA THR A 87 6.46 -13.33 18.41
C THR A 87 7.11 -12.69 17.19
N LEU A 88 7.18 -13.41 16.07
CA LEU A 88 7.73 -12.86 14.81
C LEU A 88 6.96 -11.62 14.36
N MET A 89 5.62 -11.67 14.38
CA MET A 89 4.77 -10.53 14.02
C MET A 89 4.94 -9.34 14.96
N SER A 90 5.18 -9.59 16.25
CA SER A 90 5.38 -8.51 17.24
C SER A 90 6.68 -7.73 17.05
N SER A 91 7.63 -8.28 16.30
CA SER A 91 8.89 -7.58 15.95
C SER A 91 8.72 -6.56 14.83
N LEU A 92 7.61 -6.61 14.08
CA LEU A 92 7.37 -5.70 12.96
C LEU A 92 6.98 -4.30 13.43
N PRO A 93 7.30 -3.25 12.65
CA PRO A 93 6.89 -1.89 12.96
C PRO A 93 5.37 -1.79 13.17
N LYS A 94 4.97 -1.18 14.29
CA LYS A 94 3.56 -0.92 14.56
C LYS A 94 3.08 0.22 13.66
N ILE A 95 2.17 -0.10 12.74
CA ILE A 95 1.62 0.82 11.77
C ILE A 95 0.10 0.73 11.80
N PHE A 96 -0.56 1.88 11.81
CA PHE A 96 -2.01 2.01 11.81
C PHE A 96 -2.50 2.31 10.40
N GLN A 97 -3.56 1.64 9.97
CA GLN A 97 -4.10 1.76 8.62
C GLN A 97 -5.59 2.07 8.61
N TYR A 98 -6.02 2.80 7.58
CA TYR A 98 -7.43 3.03 7.28
C TYR A 98 -7.71 2.78 5.80
N LYS A 99 -8.86 2.16 5.51
CA LYS A 99 -9.32 1.91 4.13
C LYS A 99 -10.80 2.24 4.03
N ALA A 100 -11.18 2.99 3.00
CA ALA A 100 -12.57 3.32 2.70
C ALA A 100 -12.84 3.35 1.19
N LYS A 101 -14.12 3.20 0.83
CA LYS A 101 -14.61 3.31 -0.55
C LYS A 101 -15.77 4.31 -0.58
N PHE A 102 -15.80 5.16 -1.60
CA PHE A 102 -16.84 6.16 -1.80
C PHE A 102 -17.42 6.01 -3.21
N ARG A 103 -18.72 5.71 -3.31
CA ARG A 103 -19.40 5.58 -4.60
C ARG A 103 -19.49 6.95 -5.26
N CYS A 104 -19.05 7.02 -6.51
CA CYS A 104 -19.11 8.24 -7.32
C CYS A 104 -18.86 7.90 -8.79
N ASN A 105 -19.34 8.74 -9.70
CA ASN A 105 -19.01 8.58 -11.12
C ASN A 105 -17.52 8.95 -11.37
N LYS A 106 -17.02 8.62 -12.57
CA LYS A 106 -15.62 8.87 -12.94
C LYS A 106 -15.22 10.35 -12.86
N GLN A 107 -16.12 11.25 -13.20
CA GLN A 107 -15.88 12.69 -13.11
C GLN A 107 -15.63 13.11 -11.65
N LYS A 108 -16.55 12.74 -10.76
CA LYS A 108 -16.43 13.01 -9.31
C LYS A 108 -15.20 12.35 -8.70
N ALA A 109 -14.83 11.13 -9.12
CA ALA A 109 -13.60 10.49 -8.67
C ALA A 109 -12.35 11.31 -9.04
N ASN A 110 -12.31 11.89 -10.24
CA ASN A 110 -11.22 12.77 -10.66
C ASN A 110 -11.23 14.10 -9.89
N GLU A 111 -12.41 14.70 -9.68
CA GLU A 111 -12.57 15.91 -8.86
C GLU A 111 -12.05 15.69 -7.43
N VAL A 112 -12.34 14.52 -6.84
CA VAL A 112 -11.82 14.13 -5.51
C VAL A 112 -10.29 14.13 -5.50
N VAL A 113 -9.65 13.50 -6.49
CA VAL A 113 -8.17 13.48 -6.58
C VAL A 113 -7.63 14.91 -6.65
N GLN A 114 -8.21 15.76 -7.49
CA GLN A 114 -7.78 17.16 -7.62
C GLN A 114 -8.00 17.98 -6.35
N SER A 115 -9.12 17.74 -5.67
CA SER A 115 -9.46 18.39 -4.39
C SER A 115 -8.43 18.02 -3.31
N CYS A 116 -8.12 16.72 -3.17
CA CYS A 116 -7.10 16.26 -2.23
C CYS A 116 -5.69 16.79 -2.55
N LEU A 117 -5.32 16.89 -3.83
CA LEU A 117 -4.01 17.45 -4.26
C LEU A 117 -3.85 18.94 -3.96
N LYS A 118 -4.95 19.67 -3.78
CA LYS A 118 -4.95 21.10 -3.43
C LYS A 118 -5.17 21.33 -1.93
N HIS A 119 -5.31 20.26 -1.15
CA HIS A 119 -5.72 20.34 0.23
C HIS A 119 -4.54 20.39 1.20
N GLY A 120 -4.48 21.44 2.02
CA GLY A 120 -3.50 21.58 3.08
C GLY A 120 -2.06 21.72 2.58
N SER A 121 -1.11 21.47 3.48
CA SER A 121 0.31 21.37 3.18
C SER A 121 0.76 19.92 3.30
N PHE A 122 1.57 19.46 2.36
CA PHE A 122 2.11 18.11 2.31
C PHE A 122 3.61 18.15 1.99
N GLN A 123 4.34 17.13 2.43
CA GLN A 123 5.77 17.00 2.18
C GLN A 123 6.07 16.52 0.76
N ASN A 124 5.28 15.57 0.25
CA ASN A 124 5.49 14.97 -1.07
C ASN A 124 4.18 14.38 -1.63
N VAL A 125 4.12 14.18 -2.95
CA VAL A 125 3.03 13.48 -3.63
C VAL A 125 3.59 12.49 -4.62
N GLU A 126 3.09 11.25 -4.58
CA GLU A 126 3.32 10.25 -5.61
C GLU A 126 2.03 10.00 -6.42
N THR A 127 2.12 10.05 -7.75
CA THR A 127 0.97 9.97 -8.66
C THR A 127 0.94 8.72 -9.54
N LEU A 128 1.64 7.66 -9.13
CA LEU A 128 1.76 6.42 -9.92
C LEU A 128 0.40 5.76 -10.21
N ASP A 129 -0.52 5.77 -9.24
CA ASP A 129 -1.86 5.19 -9.36
C ASP A 129 -2.87 5.92 -8.47
N GLY A 130 -3.28 7.12 -8.89
CA GLY A 130 -4.07 8.06 -8.08
C GLY A 130 -3.16 9.13 -7.49
N ALA A 131 -3.40 9.52 -6.24
CA ALA A 131 -2.54 10.47 -5.52
C ALA A 131 -2.28 9.94 -4.11
N LYS A 132 -1.02 9.60 -3.82
CA LYS A 132 -0.52 9.30 -2.47
C LYS A 132 0.18 10.55 -1.93
N ILE A 133 -0.48 11.19 -0.97
CA ILE A 133 -0.10 12.47 -0.38
C ILE A 133 0.58 12.19 0.96
N TRP A 134 1.86 12.52 1.06
CA TRP A 134 2.66 12.39 2.27
C TRP A 134 2.51 13.64 3.12
N ILE A 135 1.88 13.48 4.29
CA ILE A 135 1.71 14.57 5.26
C ILE A 135 3.07 14.87 5.91
N ASP A 136 3.78 13.81 6.27
CA ASP A 136 5.17 13.81 6.74
C ASP A 136 5.86 12.50 6.28
N LYS A 137 6.98 12.13 6.88
CA LYS A 137 7.75 10.91 6.51
C LYS A 137 7.07 9.60 6.90
N GLU A 138 6.15 9.63 7.85
CA GLU A 138 5.54 8.43 8.46
C GLU A 138 4.01 8.44 8.36
N THR A 139 3.42 9.46 7.73
CA THR A 139 1.97 9.61 7.56
C THR A 139 1.62 9.92 6.11
N TRP A 140 0.73 9.13 5.53
CA TRP A 140 0.23 9.39 4.19
C TRP A 140 -1.28 9.11 4.05
N VAL A 141 -1.90 9.81 3.10
CA VAL A 141 -3.27 9.56 2.62
C VAL A 141 -3.20 9.34 1.12
N MET A 142 -3.82 8.28 0.62
CA MET A 142 -3.91 7.99 -0.80
C MET A 142 -5.36 7.94 -1.26
N VAL A 143 -5.66 8.67 -2.34
CA VAL A 143 -6.94 8.59 -3.04
C VAL A 143 -6.74 8.02 -4.44
N ARG A 144 -7.56 7.02 -4.79
CA ARG A 144 -7.42 6.27 -6.03
C ARG A 144 -8.78 5.97 -6.66
N PRO A 145 -9.10 6.51 -7.84
CA PRO A 145 -10.25 6.08 -8.63
C PRO A 145 -10.17 4.59 -8.95
N SER A 146 -11.29 3.86 -8.85
CA SER A 146 -11.34 2.48 -9.31
C SER A 146 -11.31 2.41 -10.83
N GLY A 147 -10.53 1.48 -11.39
CA GLY A 147 -10.51 1.25 -12.84
C GLY A 147 -11.75 0.53 -13.36
N THR A 148 -12.45 -0.21 -12.51
CA THR A 148 -13.55 -1.12 -12.89
C THR A 148 -14.89 -0.81 -12.22
N GLU A 149 -14.90 0.00 -11.16
CA GLU A 149 -16.11 0.28 -10.37
C GLU A 149 -16.37 1.79 -10.31
N PRO A 150 -17.62 2.25 -10.19
CA PRO A 150 -17.94 3.67 -10.00
C PRO A 150 -17.68 4.09 -8.55
N LEU A 151 -16.41 4.10 -8.14
CA LEU A 151 -15.97 4.51 -6.81
C LEU A 151 -14.55 5.08 -6.81
N VAL A 152 -14.25 5.85 -5.77
CA VAL A 152 -12.90 6.23 -5.36
C VAL A 152 -12.56 5.53 -4.05
N ARG A 153 -11.33 5.02 -3.94
CA ARG A 153 -10.80 4.41 -2.72
C ARG A 153 -9.94 5.41 -1.97
N MET A 154 -10.02 5.40 -0.65
CA MET A 154 -9.12 6.09 0.25
C MET A 154 -8.34 5.05 1.04
N TYR A 155 -7.04 5.24 1.13
CA TYR A 155 -6.14 4.53 2.01
C TYR A 155 -5.44 5.59 2.86
N ALA A 156 -5.16 5.28 4.12
CA ALA A 156 -4.29 6.11 4.95
C ALA A 156 -3.48 5.24 5.87
N GLU A 157 -2.30 5.71 6.23
CA GLU A 157 -1.39 5.00 7.11
C GLU A 157 -0.57 5.97 7.93
N SER A 158 -0.26 5.58 9.16
CA SER A 158 0.58 6.35 10.08
C SER A 158 1.25 5.45 11.12
N THR A 159 2.40 5.86 11.65
CA THR A 159 2.97 5.33 12.90
C THR A 159 2.29 5.93 14.15
N ASP A 160 1.58 7.05 14.00
CA ASP A 160 0.79 7.73 15.02
C ASP A 160 -0.73 7.55 14.76
N GLU A 161 -1.40 6.84 15.67
CA GLU A 161 -2.85 6.57 15.59
C GLU A 161 -3.72 7.83 15.72
N MET A 162 -3.33 8.79 16.56
CA MET A 162 -4.08 10.04 16.74
C MET A 162 -3.99 10.88 15.48
N LEU A 163 -2.79 10.97 14.89
CA LEU A 163 -2.58 11.67 13.63
C LEU A 163 -3.33 10.98 12.48
N LEU A 164 -3.28 9.65 12.39
CA LEU A 164 -4.08 8.89 11.42
C LEU A 164 -5.55 9.25 11.53
N ASN A 165 -6.12 9.14 12.74
CA ASN A 165 -7.53 9.40 12.98
C ASN A 165 -7.91 10.85 12.64
N SER A 166 -7.02 11.81 12.91
CA SER A 166 -7.20 13.21 12.51
C SER A 166 -7.26 13.37 11.00
N LYS A 167 -6.26 12.85 10.27
CA LYS A 167 -6.15 12.96 8.81
C LYS A 167 -7.24 12.17 8.08
N VAL A 168 -7.65 11.02 8.61
CA VAL A 168 -8.79 10.24 8.10
C VAL A 168 -10.07 11.06 8.16
N ARG A 169 -10.38 11.70 9.30
CA ARG A 169 -11.58 12.54 9.42
C ARG A 169 -11.56 13.73 8.48
N GLU A 170 -10.40 14.39 8.38
CA GLU A 170 -10.17 15.55 7.51
C GLU A 170 -10.40 15.22 6.03
N TYR A 171 -9.69 14.22 5.51
CA TYR A 171 -9.78 13.84 4.10
C TYR A 171 -11.11 13.19 3.75
N ARG A 172 -11.72 12.43 4.67
CA ARG A 172 -13.05 11.86 4.45
C ARG A 172 -14.11 12.95 4.25
N ARG A 173 -14.11 14.00 5.08
CA ARG A 173 -15.01 15.16 4.90
C ARG A 173 -14.78 15.85 3.57
N LEU A 174 -13.53 16.02 3.15
CA LEU A 174 -13.20 16.61 1.85
C LEU A 174 -13.72 15.76 0.68
N ILE A 175 -13.52 14.44 0.73
CA ILE A 175 -13.97 13.49 -0.29
C ILE A 175 -15.50 13.53 -0.39
N GLU A 176 -16.19 13.39 0.74
CA GLU A 176 -17.66 13.40 0.79
C GLU A 176 -18.24 14.74 0.33
N GLY A 177 -17.64 15.86 0.75
CA GLY A 177 -18.01 17.19 0.27
C GLY A 177 -17.85 17.32 -1.25
N THR A 178 -16.72 16.87 -1.80
CA THR A 178 -16.46 16.93 -3.25
C THR A 178 -17.46 16.09 -4.06
N ILE A 179 -17.81 14.90 -3.55
CA ILE A 179 -18.79 14.01 -4.18
C ILE A 179 -20.21 14.62 -4.13
N ASN A 180 -20.58 15.22 -2.99
CA ASN A 180 -21.93 15.72 -2.75
C ASN A 180 -22.18 17.14 -3.28
N CYS A 181 -21.14 17.90 -3.64
CA CYS A 181 -21.31 19.19 -4.32
C CYS A 181 -22.01 18.96 -5.68
N ALA A 182 -23.26 19.43 -5.77
CA ALA A 182 -23.97 19.53 -7.04
C ALA A 182 -23.19 20.45 -8.00
N LEU A 183 -23.15 20.07 -9.27
CA LEU A 183 -22.74 20.95 -10.36
C LEU A 183 -23.80 22.04 -10.58
#